data_AF-C0PU09-F1
#
_entry.id   AF-C0PU09-F1
#
_cell.length_a   1.000
_cell.length_b   1.000
_cell.length_c   1.000
_cell.angle_alpha   90.00
_cell.angle_beta   90.00
_cell.angle_gamma   90.00
#
_symmetry.space_group_name_H-M   'P 1'
#
loop_
_entity.id
_entity.type
_entity.pdbx_description
1 polymer ?
#
loop_
_entity_poly.entity_id
_entity_poly.type
_entity_poly.pdbx_seq_one_letter_code
_entity_poly.pdbx_strand_id
1 'polypeptide(L)'
;RVDKEVEDSDLQLFKDFIESTFPGSLLTDEHQGMVHYHLTDKTLTWAQVFGTLEAAKEKYNIDDYAVSQISLEQVFLSFAQFQHCSRK
;
A
#
# COMPACT_ATOMS: atom_id res chain seq x y z
N ARG A 1 23.91 10.85 12.42
CA ARG A 1 22.62 11.58 12.37
C ARG A 1 22.51 12.24 11.00
N VAL A 2 22.56 11.42 9.94
CA VAL A 2 22.40 11.83 8.53
C VAL A 2 21.50 10.82 7.82
N ASP A 3 21.47 9.59 8.32
CA ASP A 3 20.76 8.44 7.74
C ASP A 3 19.23 8.62 7.77
N LYS A 4 18.69 9.24 8.83
CA LYS A 4 17.25 9.36 9.05
C LYS A 4 16.52 10.37 8.15
N GLU A 5 17.24 11.32 7.56
CA GLU A 5 16.66 12.35 6.67
C GLU A 5 16.59 11.86 5.21
N VAL A 6 17.47 10.92 4.84
CA VAL A 6 17.47 10.30 3.51
C VAL A 6 16.35 9.26 3.40
N GLU A 7 16.17 8.43 4.44
CA GLU A 7 15.08 7.44 4.50
C GLU A 7 13.68 8.06 4.35
N ASP A 8 13.43 9.22 4.96
CA ASP A 8 12.13 9.90 4.87
C ASP A 8 11.88 10.48 3.48
N SER A 9 12.95 10.95 2.81
CA SER A 9 12.88 11.48 1.45
C SER A 9 12.59 10.38 0.42
N ASP A 10 13.28 9.23 0.52
CA ASP A 10 13.06 8.09 -0.37
C ASP A 10 11.66 7.48 -0.18
N LEU A 11 11.19 7.42 1.06
CA LEU A 11 9.82 7.00 1.37
C LEU A 11 8.79 7.93 0.74
N GLN A 12 8.98 9.24 0.82
CA GLN A 12 8.06 10.19 0.19
C GLN A 12 8.03 10.04 -1.32
N LEU A 13 9.19 9.88 -1.96
CA LEU A 13 9.28 9.64 -3.40
C LEU A 13 8.61 8.32 -3.82
N PHE A 14 8.69 7.29 -2.98
CA PHE A 14 7.98 6.02 -3.21
C PHE A 14 6.46 6.22 -3.13
N LYS A 15 5.96 6.97 -2.14
CA LYS A 15 4.53 7.29 -2.03
C LYS A 15 4.00 8.00 -3.27
N ASP A 16 4.71 9.03 -3.73
CA ASP A 16 4.36 9.77 -4.95
C ASP A 16 4.35 8.86 -6.19
N PHE A 17 5.29 7.90 -6.25
CA PHE A 17 5.35 6.91 -7.31
C PHE A 17 4.16 5.94 -7.28
N ILE A 18 3.76 5.48 -6.10
CA ILE A 18 2.59 4.61 -5.92
C ILE A 18 1.31 5.32 -6.35
N GLU A 19 1.09 6.57 -5.90
CA GLU A 19 -0.09 7.34 -6.29
C GLU A 19 -0.17 7.61 -7.80
N SER A 20 0.99 7.83 -8.44
CA SER A 20 1.08 8.03 -9.89
C SER A 20 0.87 6.72 -10.68
N THR A 21 1.39 5.60 -10.18
CA THR A 21 1.33 4.31 -10.89
C THR A 21 -0.01 3.60 -10.67
N PHE A 22 -0.58 3.74 -9.49
CA PHE A 22 -1.83 3.11 -9.07
C PHE A 22 -2.86 4.18 -8.71
N PRO A 23 -3.49 4.83 -9.70
CA PRO A 23 -4.48 5.86 -9.45
C PRO A 23 -5.65 5.28 -8.63
N GLY A 24 -5.96 5.90 -7.49
CA GLY A 24 -6.95 5.40 -6.53
C GLY A 24 -6.41 4.38 -5.51
N SER A 25 -5.09 4.23 -5.40
CA SER A 25 -4.45 3.61 -4.24
C SER A 25 -4.74 4.42 -2.99
N LEU A 26 -5.20 3.77 -1.94
CA LEU A 26 -5.49 4.41 -0.65
C LEU A 26 -4.41 4.03 0.36
N LEU A 27 -3.66 5.00 0.87
CA LEU A 27 -2.76 4.78 2.00
C LEU A 27 -3.61 4.54 3.26
N THR A 28 -3.61 3.30 3.76
CA THR A 28 -4.41 2.90 4.92
C THR A 28 -3.66 3.01 6.23
N ASP A 29 -2.33 2.84 6.20
CA ASP A 29 -1.49 2.87 7.38
C ASP A 29 -0.05 3.24 7.01
N GLU A 30 0.61 3.96 7.90
CA GLU A 30 2.03 4.32 7.78
C GLU A 30 2.69 4.28 9.14
N HIS A 31 3.69 3.41 9.30
CA HIS A 31 4.37 3.25 10.57
C HIS A 31 5.82 2.78 10.39
N GLN A 32 6.77 3.49 11.01
CA GLN A 32 8.20 3.11 11.05
C GLN A 32 8.80 2.82 9.65
N GLY A 33 8.44 3.59 8.62
CA GLY A 33 8.93 3.38 7.26
C GLY A 33 8.18 2.31 6.47
N MET A 34 7.18 1.65 7.06
CA MET A 34 6.25 0.79 6.35
C MET A 34 5.02 1.58 5.93
N VAL A 35 4.60 1.40 4.68
CA VAL A 35 3.38 2.00 4.11
C VAL A 35 2.46 0.89 3.61
N HIS A 36 1.18 0.97 3.98
CA HIS A 36 0.16 0.04 3.53
C HIS A 36 -0.79 0.72 2.56
N TYR A 37 -0.84 0.20 1.34
CA TYR A 37 -1.71 0.69 0.29
C TYR A 37 -2.82 -0.31 -0.02
N HIS A 38 -4.04 0.21 -0.13
CA HIS A 38 -5.18 -0.52 -0.64
C HIS A 38 -5.44 -0.14 -2.10
N LEU A 39 -5.16 -1.08 -3.00
CA LEU A 39 -5.41 -0.92 -4.42
C LEU A 39 -6.85 -1.35 -4.72
N THR A 40 -7.68 -0.41 -5.15
CA THR A 40 -9.11 -0.66 -5.45
C THR A 40 -9.36 -0.97 -6.93
N ASP A 41 -8.35 -0.79 -7.78
CA ASP A 41 -8.45 -1.00 -9.21
C ASP A 41 -8.43 -2.49 -9.56
N LYS A 42 -9.53 -2.98 -10.14
CA LYS A 42 -9.74 -4.38 -10.53
C LYS A 42 -9.07 -4.75 -11.86
N THR A 43 -8.55 -3.77 -12.60
CA THR A 43 -7.85 -3.97 -13.86
C THR A 43 -6.37 -4.30 -13.64
N LEU A 44 -5.85 -4.01 -12.45
CA LEU A 44 -4.48 -4.33 -12.07
C LEU A 44 -4.30 -5.83 -11.90
N THR A 45 -3.35 -6.38 -12.64
CA THR A 45 -2.90 -7.76 -12.47
C THR A 45 -1.76 -7.83 -11.45
N TRP A 46 -1.64 -8.99 -10.80
CA TRP A 46 -0.51 -9.26 -9.92
C TRP A 46 0.84 -9.02 -10.60
N ALA A 47 0.99 -9.46 -11.85
CA ALA A 47 2.22 -9.27 -12.61
C ALA A 47 2.60 -7.79 -12.76
N GLN A 48 1.62 -6.91 -12.98
CA GLN A 48 1.86 -5.46 -13.04
C GLN A 48 2.27 -4.92 -11.67
N VAL A 49 1.55 -5.29 -10.60
CA VAL A 49 1.87 -4.80 -9.25
C VAL A 49 3.26 -5.24 -8.81
N PHE A 50 3.57 -6.54 -8.93
CA PHE A 50 4.89 -7.08 -8.61
C PHE A 50 5.99 -6.49 -9.48
N GLY A 51 5.79 -6.37 -10.80
CA GLY A 51 6.80 -5.79 -11.71
C GLY A 51 7.07 -4.32 -11.43
N THR A 52 6.03 -3.54 -11.13
CA THR A 52 6.17 -2.14 -10.72
C THR A 52 6.91 -2.00 -9.39
N LEU A 53 6.58 -2.84 -8.40
CA LEU A 53 7.23 -2.81 -7.09
C LEU A 53 8.69 -3.28 -7.16
N GLU A 54 9.02 -4.25 -8.02
CA GLU A 54 10.40 -4.65 -8.30
C GLU A 54 11.22 -3.48 -8.83
N ALA A 55 10.72 -2.78 -9.85
CA ALA A 55 11.40 -1.60 -10.39
C ALA A 55 11.51 -0.47 -9.36
N ALA A 56 10.53 -0.34 -8.46
CA ALA A 56 10.56 0.62 -7.37
C ALA A 56 11.57 0.21 -6.28
N LYS A 57 11.75 -1.10 -6.02
CA LYS A 57 12.65 -1.62 -5.00
C LYS A 57 14.09 -1.14 -5.21
N GLU A 58 14.60 -1.32 -6.43
CA GLU A 58 15.95 -0.86 -6.79
C GLU A 58 16.08 0.66 -6.76
N LYS A 59 15.01 1.38 -7.12
CA LYS A 59 15.03 2.84 -7.26
C LYS A 59 14.90 3.60 -5.93
N TYR A 60 14.14 3.06 -4.98
CA TYR A 60 13.80 3.70 -3.71
C TYR A 60 14.41 2.99 -2.49
N ASN A 61 15.32 2.04 -2.70
CA ASN A 61 15.98 1.25 -1.64
C ASN A 61 14.97 0.61 -0.66
N ILE A 62 13.92 -0.01 -1.19
CA ILE A 62 12.94 -0.71 -0.35
C ILE A 62 13.60 -2.00 0.17
N ASP A 63 13.63 -2.21 1.49
CA ASP A 63 14.16 -3.45 2.10
C ASP A 63 13.32 -4.67 1.65
N ASP A 64 12.03 -4.65 1.94
CA ASP A 64 11.08 -5.69 1.64
C ASP A 64 9.69 -5.13 1.33
N TYR A 65 8.94 -5.85 0.47
CA TYR A 65 7.55 -5.53 0.17
C TYR A 65 6.69 -6.79 0.22
N ALA A 66 5.44 -6.61 0.64
CA ALA A 66 4.44 -7.66 0.63
C ALA A 66 3.19 -7.15 -0.07
N VAL A 67 2.62 -7.98 -0.94
CA VAL A 67 1.36 -7.67 -1.59
C VAL A 67 0.40 -8.82 -1.37
N SER A 68 -0.78 -8.51 -0.86
CA SER A 68 -1.82 -9.48 -0.53
C SER A 68 -3.17 -9.01 -1.03
N GLN A 69 -3.97 -9.95 -1.55
CA GLN A 69 -5.38 -9.67 -1.82
C GLN A 69 -6.13 -9.71 -0.49
N ILE A 70 -6.99 -8.72 -0.28
CA ILE A 70 -7.97 -8.79 0.80
C ILE A 70 -8.91 -9.95 0.48
N SER A 71 -8.96 -10.96 1.35
CA SER A 71 -9.81 -12.13 1.12
C SER A 71 -11.29 -11.73 1.20
N LEU A 72 -12.14 -12.51 0.54
CA LEU A 72 -13.59 -12.32 0.62
C LEU A 72 -14.07 -12.36 2.08
N GLU A 73 -13.37 -13.09 2.96
CA GLU A 73 -13.66 -13.14 4.40
C GLU A 73 -13.34 -11.82 5.10
N GLN A 74 -12.25 -11.12 4.75
CA GLN A 74 -11.97 -9.78 5.30
C GLN A 74 -12.97 -8.74 4.79
N VAL A 75 -13.41 -8.85 3.53
CA VAL A 75 -14.52 -8.04 3.01
C VAL A 75 -15.80 -8.34 3.81
N PHE A 76 -16.09 -9.62 4.05
CA PHE A 76 -17.26 -10.07 4.80
C PHE A 76 -17.24 -9.60 6.27
N LEU A 77 -16.08 -9.67 6.94
CA LEU A 77 -15.89 -9.17 8.29
C LEU A 77 -16.01 -7.64 8.37
N SER A 78 -15.50 -6.92 7.37
CA SER A 78 -15.70 -5.47 7.28
C SER A 78 -17.20 -5.13 7.17
N PHE A 79 -17.93 -5.80 6.28
CA PHE A 79 -19.39 -5.66 6.18
C PHE A 79 -20.12 -5.98 7.49
N ALA A 80 -19.73 -7.06 8.19
CA ALA A 80 -20.32 -7.44 9.47
C ALA A 80 -20.05 -6.42 10.58
N GLN A 81 -18.87 -5.79 10.59
CA GLN A 81 -18.54 -4.72 11.53
C GLN A 81 -19.37 -3.45 11.28
N PHE A 82 -19.65 -3.10 10.01
CA PHE A 82 -20.55 -1.99 9.69
C PHE A 82 -21.99 -2.21 10.19
N GLN A 83 -22.47 -3.46 10.26
CA GLN A 83 -23.82 -3.77 10.75
C GLN A 83 -24.00 -3.62 12.27
N HIS A 84 -22.91 -3.58 13.05
CA HIS A 84 -23.01 -3.41 14.50
C HIS A 84 -23.13 -1.94 14.94
N CYS A 85 -22.88 -0.97 14.03
CA CYS A 85 -22.99 0.46 14.34
C CYS A 85 -24.38 1.08 14.01
N SER A 86 -25.28 0.36 13.32
CA SER A 86 -26.67 0.82 13.08
C SER A 86 -27.67 0.42 14.17
N ARG A 87 -27.19 0.02 15.36
CA ARG A 87 -28.03 -0.19 16.54
C ARG A 87 -27.54 0.67 17.71
N LYS A 88 -27.78 1.97 17.63
CA LYS A 88 -28.15 2.79 18.79
C LYS A 88 -29.21 3.79 18.38
#